data_AF-A0A928TV33-F1
#
_entry.id   AF-A0A928TV33-F1
#
_cell.length_a   1.000
_cell.length_b   1.000
_cell.length_c   1.000
_cell.angle_alpha   90.00
_cell.angle_beta   90.00
_cell.angle_gamma   90.00
#
_symmetry.space_group_name_H-M   'P 1'
#
loop_
_entity.id
_entity.type
_entity.pdbx_description
1 polymer ?
#
loop_
_entity_poly.entity_id
_entity_poly.type
_entity_poly.pdbx_seq_one_letter_code
_entity_poly.pdbx_strand_id
1 'polypeptide(L)'
;MKSRIFSTTSYQQIQQATLHLLNSQHTFLSPDTWHSTRAAGDAVERIIAGSFNTILGNWLSEYSAVFARRAMADLAFTDVDGFYYVVDVKTHRTDTKFNMPNLTSVERLARFYEDDSNYFTLLLVSYQLDEEKTEFTGVRFIPIEFLDWGCLTIGALGWGQIQIANSNRIIVNSGYSRKRWMLELCDVLMEFYPKEISKITGRIEHFKQVRDFWLAKAES
;
A
#
# COMPACT_ATOMS: atom_id res chain seq x y z
N MET A 1 21.68 -8.14 6.24
CA MET A 1 21.14 -8.86 7.42
C MET A 1 19.62 -8.83 7.32
N LYS A 2 18.88 -9.84 7.81
CA LYS A 2 17.41 -9.87 7.70
C LYS A 2 16.75 -9.34 8.98
N SER A 3 15.66 -8.61 8.85
CA SER A 3 14.83 -8.18 9.98
C SER A 3 14.40 -9.38 10.84
N ARG A 4 14.57 -9.28 12.17
CA ARG A 4 14.05 -10.28 13.11
C ARG A 4 12.52 -10.29 13.15
N ILE A 5 11.88 -9.14 12.91
CA ILE A 5 10.41 -9.04 12.88
C ILE A 5 9.82 -9.95 11.79
N PHE A 6 10.44 -9.97 10.60
CA PHE A 6 9.96 -10.73 9.44
C PHE A 6 10.63 -12.09 9.22
N SER A 7 11.68 -12.43 9.98
CA SER A 7 12.29 -13.77 9.96
C SER A 7 11.75 -14.69 11.06
N THR A 8 10.89 -14.20 11.94
CA THR A 8 10.20 -14.97 12.99
C THR A 8 8.68 -14.80 12.86
N THR A 9 7.92 -15.31 13.84
CA THR A 9 6.48 -15.10 13.96
C THR A 9 6.11 -13.75 14.57
N SER A 10 7.07 -12.85 14.85
CA SER A 10 6.82 -11.58 15.53
C SER A 10 5.90 -10.65 14.74
N TYR A 11 6.02 -10.60 13.40
CA TYR A 11 5.06 -9.85 12.58
C TYR A 11 3.61 -10.36 12.74
N GLN A 12 3.41 -11.66 12.98
CA GLN A 12 2.08 -12.24 13.23
C GLN A 12 1.53 -11.80 14.59
N GLN A 13 2.39 -11.66 15.60
CA GLN A 13 2.00 -11.11 16.90
C GLN A 13 1.59 -9.64 16.78
N ILE A 14 2.35 -8.84 16.02
CA ILE A 14 2.02 -7.45 15.70
C ILE A 14 0.67 -7.36 14.97
N GLN A 15 0.40 -8.25 14.01
CA GLN A 15 -0.91 -8.33 13.33
C GLN A 15 -2.06 -8.57 14.31
N GLN A 16 -1.92 -9.55 15.22
CA GLN A 16 -2.97 -9.87 16.18
C GLN A 16 -3.20 -8.75 17.19
N ALA A 17 -2.12 -8.14 17.70
CA ALA A 17 -2.22 -6.99 18.59
C ALA A 17 -2.88 -5.78 17.92
N THR A 18 -2.57 -5.54 16.64
CA THR A 18 -3.20 -4.48 15.84
C THR A 18 -4.68 -4.74 15.62
N LEU A 19 -5.04 -5.98 15.26
CA LEU A 19 -6.44 -6.38 15.09
C LEU A 19 -7.23 -6.21 16.39
N HIS A 20 -6.65 -6.62 17.53
CA HIS A 20 -7.26 -6.45 18.84
C HIS A 20 -7.47 -4.97 19.20
N LEU A 21 -6.47 -4.12 18.97
CA LEU A 21 -6.56 -2.67 19.15
C LEU A 21 -7.69 -2.05 18.32
N LEU A 22 -7.80 -2.44 17.06
CA LEU A 22 -8.82 -1.89 16.16
C LEU A 22 -10.23 -2.32 16.59
N ASN A 23 -10.41 -3.59 16.95
CA ASN A 23 -11.71 -4.10 17.43
C ASN A 23 -12.08 -3.62 18.85
N SER A 24 -11.13 -3.08 19.63
CA SER A 24 -11.45 -2.43 20.91
C SER A 24 -12.01 -1.01 20.75
N GLN A 25 -12.05 -0.47 19.52
CA GLN A 25 -12.61 0.85 19.25
C GLN A 25 -14.13 0.74 19.07
N HIS A 26 -14.89 1.01 20.14
CA HIS A 26 -16.35 0.88 20.16
C HIS A 26 -17.10 1.80 19.17
N THR A 27 -16.50 2.92 18.77
CA THR A 27 -17.09 3.89 17.83
C THR A 27 -16.00 4.42 16.90
N PHE A 28 -15.77 3.68 15.82
CA PHE A 28 -14.69 3.97 14.87
C PHE A 28 -15.12 4.95 13.76
N LEU A 29 -16.37 4.87 13.29
CA LEU A 29 -16.97 5.77 12.30
C LEU A 29 -18.18 6.47 12.90
N SER A 30 -18.41 7.72 12.49
CA SER A 30 -19.67 8.40 12.81
C SER A 30 -20.81 7.89 11.92
N PRO A 31 -22.08 8.02 12.35
CA PRO A 31 -23.24 7.69 11.51
C PRO A 31 -23.26 8.43 10.17
N ASP A 32 -22.58 9.57 10.04
CA ASP A 32 -22.51 10.33 8.79
C ASP A 32 -21.38 9.87 7.86
N THR A 33 -20.41 9.11 8.38
CA THR A 33 -19.20 8.70 7.65
C THR A 33 -19.11 7.19 7.42
N TRP A 34 -20.04 6.40 7.95
CA TRP A 34 -19.98 4.94 7.94
C TRP A 34 -19.91 4.31 6.54
N HIS A 35 -20.52 4.96 5.53
CA HIS A 35 -20.45 4.52 4.14
C HIS A 35 -19.16 4.91 3.42
N SER A 36 -18.39 5.87 3.96
CA SER A 36 -17.20 6.41 3.33
C SER A 36 -15.99 5.53 3.62
N THR A 37 -15.54 4.80 2.60
CA THR A 37 -14.30 4.01 2.67
C THR A 37 -13.08 4.87 2.93
N ARG A 38 -13.10 6.13 2.48
CA ARG A 38 -12.05 7.11 2.77
C ARG A 38 -12.03 7.52 4.23
N ALA A 39 -13.19 7.83 4.81
CA ALA A 39 -13.25 8.18 6.24
C ALA A 39 -12.80 7.01 7.11
N ALA A 40 -13.10 5.77 6.71
CA ALA A 40 -12.56 4.58 7.34
C ALA A 40 -11.04 4.48 7.18
N GLY A 41 -10.48 4.72 6.00
CA GLY A 41 -9.02 4.83 5.81
C GLY A 41 -8.37 5.81 6.80
N ASP A 42 -8.83 7.06 6.78
CA ASP A 42 -8.27 8.14 7.59
C ASP A 42 -8.39 7.86 9.11
N ALA A 43 -9.50 7.24 9.54
CA ALA A 43 -9.70 6.89 10.94
C ALA A 43 -8.79 5.73 11.38
N VAL A 44 -8.63 4.68 10.56
CA VAL A 44 -7.72 3.56 10.88
C VAL A 44 -6.30 4.06 10.98
N GLU A 45 -5.86 4.85 10.00
CA GLU A 45 -4.53 5.44 9.95
C GLU A 45 -4.23 6.21 11.25
N ARG A 46 -5.16 7.06 11.68
CA ARG A 46 -5.03 7.86 12.91
C ARG A 46 -4.94 7.01 14.18
N ILE A 47 -5.77 5.98 14.31
CA ILE A 47 -5.73 5.08 15.48
C ILE A 47 -4.40 4.35 15.53
N ILE A 48 -3.96 3.80 14.40
CA ILE A 48 -2.70 3.08 14.29
C ILE A 48 -1.54 4.04 14.59
N ALA A 49 -1.44 5.18 13.92
CA ALA A 49 -0.37 6.15 14.13
C ALA A 49 -0.23 6.59 15.60
N GLY A 50 -1.34 6.67 16.35
CA GLY A 50 -1.35 7.03 17.77
C GLY A 50 -1.04 5.90 18.75
N SER A 51 -1.00 4.64 18.33
CA SER A 51 -0.87 3.48 19.24
C SER A 51 0.12 2.40 18.75
N PHE A 52 0.67 2.52 17.55
CA PHE A 52 1.54 1.50 16.96
C PHE A 52 2.86 1.34 17.70
N ASN A 53 3.39 2.42 18.29
CA ASN A 53 4.57 2.36 19.17
C ASN A 53 4.35 1.39 20.35
N THR A 54 3.16 1.40 20.95
CA THR A 54 2.79 0.48 22.04
C THR A 54 2.69 -0.96 21.54
N ILE A 55 2.17 -1.17 20.32
CA ILE A 55 2.09 -2.50 19.69
C ILE A 55 3.51 -3.06 19.41
N LEU A 56 4.41 -2.22 18.91
CA LEU A 56 5.79 -2.61 18.62
C LEU A 56 6.56 -2.92 19.91
N GLY A 57 6.31 -2.19 21.00
CA GLY A 57 6.86 -2.47 22.33
C GLY A 57 8.38 -2.63 22.28
N ASN A 58 8.86 -3.80 22.70
CA ASN A 58 10.31 -4.09 22.79
C ASN A 58 11.02 -4.20 21.44
N TRP A 59 10.30 -4.20 20.31
CA TRP A 59 10.91 -4.13 18.98
C TRP A 59 11.37 -2.72 18.63
N LEU A 60 10.85 -1.70 19.30
CA LEU A 60 11.02 -0.31 18.91
C LEU A 60 12.29 0.30 19.52
N SER A 61 13.13 0.89 18.67
CA SER A 61 14.19 1.82 19.10
C SER A 61 13.72 3.27 18.96
N GLU A 62 13.25 3.64 17.77
CA GLU A 62 12.79 5.00 17.47
C GLU A 62 11.45 4.96 16.72
N TYR A 63 10.53 5.88 17.06
CA TYR A 63 9.21 5.97 16.41
C TYR A 63 8.99 7.36 15.84
N SER A 64 8.44 7.44 14.63
CA SER A 64 8.08 8.71 14.00
C SER A 64 6.80 8.63 13.17
N ALA A 65 5.72 9.19 13.73
CA ALA A 65 4.48 9.42 12.99
C ALA A 65 4.47 10.79 12.26
N VAL A 66 5.30 11.75 12.69
CA VAL A 66 5.29 13.13 12.17
C VAL A 66 6.15 13.29 10.91
N PHE A 67 7.27 12.56 10.79
CA PHE A 67 8.13 12.62 9.60
C PHE A 67 7.67 11.71 8.45
N ALA A 68 6.82 10.72 8.72
CA ALA A 68 6.44 9.68 7.77
C ALA A 68 5.73 10.22 6.50
N ARG A 69 4.87 11.24 6.64
CA ARG A 69 4.19 11.88 5.50
C ARG A 69 5.12 12.56 4.50
N ARG A 70 6.32 13.00 4.94
CA ARG A 70 7.37 13.51 4.04
C ARG A 70 8.23 12.36 3.47
N ALA A 71 8.22 11.21 4.13
CA ALA A 71 9.04 10.02 3.86
C ALA A 71 8.23 8.84 3.28
N MET A 72 7.12 9.11 2.58
CA MET A 72 6.42 8.16 1.69
C MET A 72 5.50 7.13 2.37
N ALA A 73 5.15 7.31 3.64
CA ALA A 73 4.34 6.38 4.42
C ALA A 73 3.47 7.09 5.46
N ASP A 74 2.58 6.34 6.10
CA ASP A 74 1.68 6.88 7.13
C ASP A 74 2.38 6.95 8.48
N LEU A 75 3.25 5.97 8.78
CA LEU A 75 4.14 5.97 9.94
C LEU A 75 5.49 5.34 9.58
N ALA A 76 6.51 5.62 10.41
CA ALA A 76 7.82 5.01 10.28
C ALA A 76 8.43 4.72 11.65
N PHE A 77 9.30 3.72 11.72
CA PHE A 77 10.03 3.38 12.94
C PHE A 77 11.36 2.70 12.63
N THR A 78 12.28 2.74 13.59
CA THR A 78 13.52 1.97 13.59
C THR A 78 13.43 0.91 14.68
N ASP A 79 13.77 -0.34 14.35
CA ASP A 79 13.79 -1.41 15.34
C ASP A 79 15.08 -1.42 16.18
N VAL A 80 15.12 -2.27 17.19
CA VAL A 80 16.29 -2.47 18.07
C VAL A 80 17.52 -3.04 17.37
N ASP A 81 17.39 -3.55 16.14
CA ASP A 81 18.50 -4.04 15.33
C ASP A 81 19.01 -2.97 14.34
N GLY A 82 18.41 -1.78 14.34
CA GLY A 82 18.76 -0.66 13.46
C GLY A 82 18.12 -0.71 12.07
N PHE A 83 17.14 -1.59 11.83
CA PHE A 83 16.39 -1.58 10.57
C PHE A 83 15.34 -0.47 10.57
N TYR A 84 15.21 0.23 9.44
CA TYR A 84 14.23 1.29 9.26
C TYR A 84 13.02 0.80 8.47
N TYR A 85 11.84 1.03 9.01
CA TYR A 85 10.57 0.59 8.45
C TYR A 85 9.71 1.81 8.13
N VAL A 86 9.28 1.89 6.87
CA VAL A 86 8.18 2.77 6.48
C VAL A 86 6.93 1.91 6.35
N VAL A 87 5.82 2.34 6.96
CA VAL A 87 4.59 1.55 7.02
C VAL A 87 3.46 2.31 6.34
N ASP A 88 2.95 1.72 5.27
CA ASP A 88 1.82 2.20 4.48
C ASP A 88 0.58 1.41 4.87
N VAL A 89 -0.41 2.11 5.43
CA VAL A 89 -1.66 1.56 5.93
C VAL A 89 -2.68 1.55 4.80
N LYS A 90 -3.27 0.38 4.53
CA LYS A 90 -4.38 0.27 3.56
C LYS A 90 -5.56 -0.41 4.19
N THR A 91 -6.70 0.26 4.13
CA THR A 91 -7.98 -0.32 4.54
C THR A 91 -8.71 -0.91 3.33
N HIS A 92 -9.36 -2.04 3.56
CA HIS A 92 -10.17 -2.73 2.56
C HIS A 92 -11.50 -3.16 3.17
N ARG A 93 -12.60 -2.78 2.52
CA ARG A 93 -13.94 -3.21 2.88
C ARG A 93 -14.31 -4.45 2.08
N THR A 94 -14.50 -5.57 2.76
CA THR A 94 -14.59 -6.92 2.14
C THR A 94 -15.84 -7.13 1.28
N ASP A 95 -16.90 -6.37 1.52
CA ASP A 95 -18.15 -6.38 0.73
C ASP A 95 -18.02 -5.66 -0.63
N THR A 96 -16.93 -4.93 -0.86
CA THR A 96 -16.71 -4.20 -2.11
C THR A 96 -16.18 -5.15 -3.19
N LYS A 97 -16.83 -5.13 -4.36
CA LYS A 97 -16.51 -6.04 -5.46
C LYS A 97 -15.13 -5.80 -6.08
N PHE A 98 -14.63 -4.56 -6.02
CA PHE A 98 -13.37 -4.20 -6.66
C PHE A 98 -12.69 -3.03 -5.95
N ASN A 99 -11.42 -3.20 -5.58
CA ASN A 99 -10.56 -2.16 -5.03
C ASN A 99 -9.13 -2.42 -5.51
N MET A 100 -8.50 -1.40 -6.09
CA MET A 100 -7.15 -1.44 -6.65
C MET A 100 -6.30 -0.32 -6.00
N PRO A 101 -5.91 -0.46 -4.73
CA PRO A 101 -5.18 0.58 -4.04
C PRO A 101 -3.77 0.73 -4.60
N ASN A 102 -3.32 1.98 -4.74
CA ASN A 102 -1.92 2.32 -4.98
C ASN A 102 -1.10 2.04 -3.71
N LEU A 103 0.02 1.34 -3.85
CA LEU A 103 0.98 1.11 -2.77
C LEU A 103 2.10 2.15 -2.81
N THR A 104 2.91 2.14 -3.87
CA THR A 104 4.05 3.07 -3.99
C THR A 104 4.51 3.22 -5.44
N SER A 105 5.30 4.26 -5.71
CA SER A 105 5.98 4.45 -7.00
C SER A 105 7.13 3.46 -7.16
N VAL A 106 7.30 2.91 -8.36
CA VAL A 106 8.39 1.96 -8.65
C VAL A 106 9.77 2.59 -8.49
N GLU A 107 9.96 3.83 -8.94
CA GLU A 107 11.22 4.57 -8.80
C GLU A 107 11.54 4.82 -7.33
N ARG A 108 10.51 5.18 -6.58
CA ARG A 108 10.62 5.52 -5.17
C ARG A 108 11.02 4.31 -4.32
N LEU A 109 10.37 3.16 -4.57
CA LEU A 109 10.72 1.91 -3.90
C LEU A 109 12.14 1.47 -4.27
N ALA A 110 12.51 1.55 -5.54
CA ALA A 110 13.85 1.18 -6.00
C ALA A 110 14.94 1.97 -5.28
N ARG A 111 14.79 3.31 -5.20
CA ARG A 111 15.72 4.17 -4.44
C ARG A 111 15.74 3.85 -2.96
N PHE A 112 14.57 3.61 -2.36
CA PHE A 112 14.47 3.27 -0.94
C PHE A 112 15.19 1.97 -0.59
N TYR A 113 15.20 1.01 -1.52
CA TYR A 113 15.86 -0.29 -1.38
C TYR A 113 17.34 -0.29 -1.79
N GLU A 114 17.93 0.86 -2.12
CA GLU A 114 19.39 0.99 -2.25
C GLU A 114 20.09 0.76 -0.90
N ASP A 115 19.37 0.95 0.21
CA ASP A 115 19.80 0.56 1.55
C ASP A 115 19.11 -0.75 1.99
N ASP A 116 19.91 -1.78 2.23
CA ASP A 116 19.44 -3.11 2.68
C ASP A 116 18.80 -3.09 4.08
N SER A 117 19.01 -2.03 4.86
CA SER A 117 18.41 -1.85 6.18
C SER A 117 16.98 -1.30 6.15
N ASN A 118 16.50 -0.87 4.98
CA ASN A 118 15.18 -0.30 4.80
C ASN A 118 14.12 -1.37 4.50
N TYR A 119 12.90 -1.22 5.03
CA TYR A 119 11.75 -2.10 4.77
C TYR A 119 10.51 -1.28 4.43
N PHE A 120 10.00 -1.44 3.21
CA PHE A 120 8.72 -0.88 2.82
C PHE A 120 7.64 -1.88 3.23
N THR A 121 6.90 -1.52 4.26
CA THR A 121 5.99 -2.41 4.96
C THR A 121 4.56 -2.00 4.73
N LEU A 122 3.70 -2.98 4.54
CA LEU A 122 2.27 -2.81 4.35
C LEU A 122 1.55 -3.24 5.62
N LEU A 123 0.64 -2.40 6.09
CA LEU A 123 -0.34 -2.74 7.12
C LEU A 123 -1.73 -2.76 6.49
N LEU A 124 -2.10 -3.94 5.98
CA LEU A 124 -3.36 -4.16 5.26
C LEU A 124 -4.45 -4.55 6.27
N VAL A 125 -5.45 -3.72 6.40
CA VAL A 125 -6.55 -3.86 7.36
C VAL A 125 -7.84 -4.18 6.58
N SER A 126 -8.45 -5.32 6.86
CA SER A 126 -9.74 -5.72 6.29
C SER A 126 -10.85 -5.49 7.30
N TYR A 127 -11.99 -4.98 6.84
CA TYR A 127 -13.16 -4.75 7.67
C TYR A 127 -14.46 -4.98 6.89
N GLN A 128 -15.54 -5.18 7.64
CA GLN A 128 -16.90 -5.29 7.13
C GLN A 128 -17.83 -4.34 7.88
N LEU A 129 -18.92 -3.97 7.21
CA LEU A 129 -20.01 -3.22 7.82
C LEU A 129 -21.17 -4.18 8.02
N ASP A 130 -21.61 -4.31 9.26
CA ASP A 130 -22.89 -4.94 9.63
C ASP A 130 -23.88 -3.82 10.03
N GLU A 131 -25.19 -4.10 10.01
CA GLU A 131 -26.28 -3.12 10.19
C GLU A 131 -26.15 -2.28 11.47
N GLU A 132 -25.42 -2.79 12.47
CA GLU A 132 -25.20 -2.12 13.76
C GLU A 132 -23.73 -1.81 14.07
N LYS A 133 -22.75 -2.44 13.41
CA LYS A 133 -21.33 -2.39 13.82
C LYS A 133 -20.34 -2.51 12.66
N THR A 134 -19.20 -1.81 12.79
CA THR A 134 -18.00 -2.07 11.97
C THR A 134 -17.16 -3.13 12.67
N GLU A 135 -16.79 -4.19 11.95
CA GLU A 135 -15.92 -5.24 12.46
C GLU A 135 -14.66 -5.35 11.60
N PHE A 136 -13.49 -5.30 12.24
CA PHE A 136 -12.23 -5.59 11.56
C PHE A 136 -12.05 -7.11 11.49
N THR A 137 -11.94 -7.63 10.26
CA THR A 137 -11.91 -9.07 9.97
C THR A 137 -10.49 -9.61 9.81
N GLY A 138 -9.50 -8.73 9.62
CA GLY A 138 -8.11 -9.17 9.55
C GLY A 138 -7.11 -8.04 9.40
N VAL A 139 -5.87 -8.31 9.81
CA VAL A 139 -4.71 -7.43 9.64
C VAL A 139 -3.54 -8.23 9.07
N ARG A 140 -2.86 -7.71 8.06
CA ARG A 140 -1.58 -8.22 7.55
C ARG A 140 -0.52 -7.15 7.71
N PHE A 141 0.60 -7.49 8.33
CA PHE A 141 1.75 -6.62 8.54
C PHE A 141 2.96 -7.29 7.91
N ILE A 142 3.26 -6.91 6.67
CA ILE A 142 4.21 -7.63 5.82
C ILE A 142 5.03 -6.65 4.99
N PRO A 143 6.31 -6.94 4.69
CA PRO A 143 7.05 -6.17 3.71
C PRO A 143 6.42 -6.36 2.32
N ILE A 144 6.54 -5.37 1.43
CA ILE A 144 5.93 -5.44 0.09
C ILE A 144 6.43 -6.63 -0.71
N GLU A 145 7.69 -7.05 -0.53
CA GLU A 145 8.25 -8.22 -1.19
C GLU A 145 7.52 -9.53 -0.84
N PHE A 146 6.73 -9.58 0.24
CA PHE A 146 5.90 -10.75 0.54
C PHE A 146 4.64 -10.83 -0.32
N LEU A 147 4.27 -9.76 -1.03
CA LEU A 147 3.17 -9.82 -2.01
C LEU A 147 3.66 -10.45 -3.30
N ASP A 148 3.00 -11.53 -3.71
CA ASP A 148 3.30 -12.20 -4.97
C ASP A 148 2.86 -11.33 -6.18
N TRP A 149 3.66 -11.31 -7.24
CA TRP A 149 3.34 -10.56 -8.46
C TRP A 149 2.01 -11.01 -9.10
N GLY A 150 1.53 -12.22 -8.83
CA GLY A 150 0.21 -12.69 -9.23
C GLY A 150 -0.98 -11.96 -8.59
N CYS A 151 -0.74 -11.10 -7.59
CA CYS A 151 -1.76 -10.19 -7.03
C CYS A 151 -1.43 -8.71 -7.19
N LEU A 152 -0.33 -8.38 -7.88
CA LEU A 152 0.12 -7.01 -8.11
C LEU A 152 -0.06 -6.60 -9.57
N THR A 153 -0.07 -5.29 -9.81
CA THR A 153 -0.06 -4.71 -11.16
C THR A 153 0.66 -3.36 -11.13
N ILE A 154 0.98 -2.81 -12.31
CA ILE A 154 1.56 -1.48 -12.48
C ILE A 154 0.52 -0.53 -13.07
N GLY A 155 0.24 0.55 -12.34
CA GLY A 155 -0.58 1.67 -12.78
C GLY A 155 0.23 2.71 -13.57
N ALA A 156 -0.41 3.32 -14.57
CA ALA A 156 0.18 4.32 -15.46
C ALA A 156 0.21 5.73 -14.86
N LEU A 157 0.99 5.92 -13.79
CA LEU A 157 1.23 7.22 -13.18
C LEU A 157 2.72 7.43 -12.88
N GLY A 158 3.28 8.54 -13.37
CA GLY A 158 4.72 8.83 -13.25
C GLY A 158 5.58 7.75 -13.90
N TRP A 159 6.57 7.23 -13.17
CA TRP A 159 7.39 6.09 -13.59
C TRP A 159 6.67 4.73 -13.52
N GLY A 160 5.43 4.70 -13.04
CA GLY A 160 4.70 3.49 -12.70
C GLY A 160 4.40 3.43 -11.21
N GLN A 161 3.21 2.93 -10.86
CA GLN A 161 2.81 2.71 -9.47
C GLN A 161 2.47 1.26 -9.23
N ILE A 162 3.07 0.67 -8.20
CA ILE A 162 2.72 -0.68 -7.76
C ILE A 162 1.34 -0.60 -7.10
N GLN A 163 0.45 -1.48 -7.53
CA GLN A 163 -0.94 -1.56 -7.07
C GLN A 163 -1.27 -3.00 -6.70
N ILE A 164 -2.19 -3.18 -5.74
CA ILE A 164 -2.86 -4.47 -5.57
C ILE A 164 -3.91 -4.59 -6.66
N ALA A 165 -3.85 -5.64 -7.49
CA ALA A 165 -4.78 -5.81 -8.60
C ALA A 165 -6.23 -6.02 -8.15
N ASN A 166 -6.42 -6.68 -7.01
CA ASN A 166 -7.71 -6.85 -6.34
C ASN A 166 -7.52 -7.12 -4.84
N SER A 167 -7.94 -6.21 -3.97
CA SER A 167 -7.80 -6.35 -2.51
C SER A 167 -8.52 -7.56 -1.91
N ASN A 168 -9.48 -8.17 -2.61
CA ASN A 168 -10.12 -9.42 -2.18
C ASN A 168 -9.24 -10.66 -2.43
N ARG A 169 -8.16 -10.54 -3.22
CA ARG A 169 -7.29 -11.66 -3.60
C ARG A 169 -5.82 -11.30 -3.39
N ILE A 170 -5.41 -11.22 -2.13
CA ILE A 170 -4.03 -10.96 -1.75
C ILE A 170 -3.28 -12.29 -1.56
N ILE A 171 -2.26 -12.52 -2.38
CA ILE A 171 -1.38 -13.70 -2.32
C ILE A 171 -0.11 -13.31 -1.56
N VAL A 172 0.15 -14.00 -0.44
CA VAL A 172 1.31 -13.73 0.42
C VAL A 172 2.28 -14.90 0.36
N ASN A 173 3.55 -14.59 0.09
CA ASN A 173 4.67 -15.51 0.11
C ASN A 173 5.73 -14.98 1.10
N SER A 174 5.69 -15.45 2.35
CA SER A 174 6.60 -14.99 3.42
C SER A 174 8.07 -15.42 3.23
N GLY A 175 8.37 -16.27 2.26
CA GLY A 175 9.73 -16.65 1.89
C GLY A 175 10.33 -15.84 0.75
N TYR A 176 9.58 -14.89 0.19
CA TYR A 176 9.97 -14.21 -1.03
C TYR A 176 11.15 -13.26 -0.79
N SER A 177 12.30 -13.60 -1.38
CA SER A 177 13.49 -12.75 -1.37
C SER A 177 13.25 -11.41 -2.06
N ARG A 178 13.61 -10.31 -1.39
CA ARG A 178 13.64 -8.96 -1.96
C ARG A 178 14.38 -8.87 -3.29
N LYS A 179 15.57 -9.48 -3.40
CA LYS A 179 16.35 -9.46 -4.65
C LYS A 179 15.54 -10.05 -5.80
N ARG A 180 14.96 -11.24 -5.58
CA ARG A 180 14.15 -11.89 -6.61
C ARG A 180 12.92 -11.05 -6.95
N TRP A 181 12.24 -10.53 -5.93
CA TRP A 181 11.06 -9.70 -6.11
C TRP A 181 11.34 -8.43 -6.92
N MET A 182 12.48 -7.78 -6.68
CA MET A 182 12.94 -6.60 -7.43
C MET A 182 13.37 -6.93 -8.86
N LEU A 183 13.92 -8.12 -9.12
CA LEU A 183 14.19 -8.56 -10.50
C LEU A 183 12.89 -8.82 -11.26
N GLU A 184 11.91 -9.46 -10.62
CA GLU A 184 10.58 -9.65 -11.22
C GLU A 184 9.86 -8.31 -11.44
N LEU A 185 10.05 -7.31 -10.56
CA LEU A 185 9.60 -5.92 -10.81
C LEU A 185 10.19 -5.37 -12.11
N CYS A 186 11.51 -5.53 -12.32
CA CYS A 186 12.17 -5.08 -13.54
C CYS A 186 11.56 -5.75 -14.78
N ASP A 187 11.36 -7.07 -14.74
CA ASP A 187 10.76 -7.82 -15.85
C ASP A 187 9.35 -7.33 -16.17
N VAL A 188 8.51 -7.14 -15.14
CA VAL A 188 7.15 -6.57 -15.29
C VAL A 188 7.19 -5.18 -15.92
N LEU A 189 8.16 -4.33 -15.52
CA LEU A 189 8.31 -2.99 -16.08
C LEU A 189 8.77 -3.00 -17.54
N MET A 190 9.65 -3.93 -17.92
CA MET A 190 10.09 -4.11 -19.32
C MET A 190 8.93 -4.51 -20.23
N GLU A 191 7.92 -5.22 -19.72
CA GLU A 191 6.69 -5.49 -20.46
C GLU A 191 5.68 -4.33 -20.43
N PHE A 192 5.64 -3.58 -19.33
CA PHE A 192 4.68 -2.50 -19.10
C PHE A 192 4.98 -1.27 -19.96
N TYR A 193 6.23 -0.80 -19.99
CA TYR A 193 6.57 0.47 -20.66
C TYR A 193 6.32 0.48 -22.16
N PRO A 194 6.62 -0.57 -22.94
CA PRO A 194 6.28 -0.59 -24.37
C PRO A 194 4.77 -0.43 -24.64
N LYS A 195 3.92 -1.01 -23.78
CA LYS A 195 2.46 -0.89 -23.88
C LYS A 195 2.02 0.55 -23.62
N GLU A 196 2.63 1.23 -22.64
CA GLU A 196 2.34 2.64 -22.37
C GLU A 196 2.80 3.56 -23.50
N ILE A 197 3.99 3.32 -24.08
CA ILE A 197 4.46 4.05 -25.26
C ILE A 197 3.45 3.93 -26.40
N SER A 198 2.98 2.71 -26.70
CA SER A 198 1.97 2.49 -27.75
C SER A 198 0.67 3.25 -27.47
N LYS A 199 0.18 3.25 -26.23
CA LYS A 199 -1.02 4.02 -25.84
C LYS A 199 -0.81 5.52 -26.04
N ILE A 200 0.36 6.05 -25.66
CA ILE A 200 0.69 7.47 -25.83
C ILE A 200 0.73 7.82 -27.32
N THR A 201 1.36 7.01 -28.16
CA THR A 201 1.36 7.21 -29.62
C THR A 201 -0.06 7.24 -30.19
N GLY A 202 -0.93 6.33 -29.76
CA GLY A 202 -2.34 6.32 -30.17
C GLY A 202 -3.11 7.57 -29.72
N ARG A 203 -2.87 8.05 -28.50
CA ARG A 203 -3.46 9.30 -27.99
C ARG A 203 -3.02 10.51 -28.81
N ILE A 204 -1.73 10.59 -29.16
CA ILE A 204 -1.19 11.66 -30.01
C ILE A 204 -1.92 11.67 -31.36
N GLU A 205 -2.07 10.50 -31.99
CA GLU A 205 -2.71 10.40 -33.30
C GLU A 205 -4.20 10.80 -33.25
N HIS A 206 -4.92 10.36 -32.24
CA HIS A 206 -6.31 10.78 -32.02
C HIS A 206 -6.43 12.31 -31.90
N PHE A 207 -5.56 12.95 -31.12
CA PHE A 207 -5.64 14.39 -30.91
C PHE A 207 -5.16 15.22 -32.12
N LYS A 208 -4.35 14.66 -33.03
CA LYS A 208 -4.13 15.28 -34.34
C LYS A 208 -5.43 15.35 -35.15
N GLN A 209 -6.17 14.25 -35.22
CA GLN A 209 -7.46 14.21 -35.93
C GLN A 209 -8.49 15.17 -35.31
N VAL A 210 -8.55 15.23 -33.98
CA VAL A 210 -9.41 16.20 -33.27
C VAL A 210 -9.02 17.64 -33.61
N ARG A 211 -7.72 17.96 -33.63
CA ARG A 211 -7.24 19.28 -34.01
C ARG A 211 -7.64 19.62 -35.46
N ASP A 212 -7.43 18.70 -36.39
CA ASP A 212 -7.73 18.91 -37.80
C ASP A 212 -9.24 19.12 -38.03
N PHE A 213 -10.09 18.40 -37.29
CA PHE A 213 -11.54 18.62 -37.26
C PHE A 213 -11.91 20.05 -36.82
N TRP A 214 -11.28 20.57 -35.76
CA TRP A 214 -11.56 21.93 -35.27
C TRP A 214 -11.03 23.02 -36.20
N LEU A 215 -9.87 22.83 -36.83
CA LEU A 215 -9.33 23.75 -37.83
C LEU A 215 -10.24 23.86 -39.07
N ALA A 216 -11.01 22.82 -39.38
CA ALA A 216 -11.94 22.80 -40.49
C ALA A 216 -13.27 23.53 -40.19
N LYS A 217 -13.55 23.90 -38.93
CA LYS A 217 -14.76 24.66 -38.59
C LYS A 217 -14.54 26.15 -38.84
N ALA A 218 -15.56 26.81 -39.40
CA ALA A 218 -15.61 28.26 -39.43
C ALA A 218 -15.75 28.81 -38.00
N GLU A 219 -15.15 29.98 -37.73
CA GLU A 219 -15.42 30.71 -36.50
C GLU A 219 -16.90 31.12 -36.47
N SER A 220 -17.56 30.83 -35.35
CA SER A 220 -18.95 31.20 -35.06
C SER A 220 -19.01 32.54 -34.36
#